data_AF-A0A2V8HHE0-F1
#
_entry.id   AF-A0A2V8HHE0-F1
#
_cell.length_a   1.000
_cell.length_b   1.000
_cell.length_c   1.000
_cell.angle_alpha   90.00
_cell.angle_beta   90.00
_cell.angle_gamma   90.00
#
_symmetry.space_group_name_H-M   'P 1'
#
loop_
_entity.id
_entity.type
_entity.pdbx_description
1 polymer ?
#
loop_
_entity_poly.entity_id
_entity_poly.type
_entity_poly.pdbx_seq_one_letter_code
_entity_poly.pdbx_strand_id
1 'polypeptide(L)'
;MAGDNGTGTNLSYTKFLFVIVRRNDEAALAKLRAAGGQMARGYFNDYDADGTRELQPHERIQFLVADGDHHADSGIAAAQYVVQVSGKYRPRLDEFEAEFRRRVGDIGDVIAISGAERAPRYTSAELYDFAYRRASQRKSGRVARNAIILPISKSGEWWKKPSLERHTYFYPHVDAGTGCPVHGHAQTAQDGIATLYRRLYHNPDGYERAGEFDFITYFECEDAHTTTFERVHQALRDITRNPEWLYVEEGPLWRGRRVLKW
;
A
#
# COMPACT_ATOMS: atom_id res chain seq x y z
N MET A 1 -14.00 -10.14 -28.61
CA MET A 1 -13.85 -8.68 -28.71
C MET A 1 -13.12 -8.21 -27.47
N ALA A 2 -11.89 -7.74 -27.63
CA ALA A 2 -10.98 -7.39 -26.54
C ALA A 2 -11.34 -6.01 -25.97
N GLY A 3 -11.84 -5.98 -24.74
CA GLY A 3 -12.20 -4.75 -24.03
C GLY A 3 -11.11 -4.34 -23.05
N ASP A 4 -10.27 -3.39 -23.48
CA ASP A 4 -9.48 -2.46 -22.66
C ASP A 4 -8.83 -3.01 -21.37
N ASN A 5 -7.79 -3.84 -21.53
CA ASN A 5 -6.91 -4.24 -20.42
C ASN A 5 -5.96 -3.09 -20.02
N GLY A 6 -6.48 -2.15 -19.24
CA GLY A 6 -5.76 -1.65 -18.06
C GLY A 6 -4.49 -0.81 -18.23
N THR A 7 -4.09 -0.36 -19.42
CA THR A 7 -2.86 0.45 -19.62
C THR A 7 -3.06 1.92 -19.24
N GLY A 8 -3.16 2.20 -17.93
CA GLY A 8 -2.87 3.55 -17.44
C GLY A 8 -1.36 3.73 -17.36
N THR A 9 -0.83 4.87 -17.80
CA THR A 9 0.61 5.15 -17.72
C THR A 9 1.08 5.08 -16.26
N ASN A 10 2.04 4.21 -15.99
CA ASN A 10 2.69 4.14 -14.67
C ASN A 10 3.56 5.40 -14.48
N LEU A 11 3.33 6.13 -13.40
CA LEU A 11 4.06 7.35 -13.06
C LEU A 11 5.37 7.03 -12.33
N SER A 12 5.31 6.03 -11.45
CA SER A 12 6.45 5.49 -10.71
C SER A 12 6.15 4.04 -10.33
N TYR A 13 7.19 3.31 -9.96
CA TYR A 13 7.11 1.93 -9.46
C TYR A 13 7.57 1.91 -8.00
N THR A 14 7.03 0.96 -7.23
CA THR A 14 7.44 0.67 -5.88
C THR A 14 7.55 -0.84 -5.69
N LYS A 15 8.44 -1.27 -4.80
CA LYS A 15 8.51 -2.64 -4.33
C LYS A 15 8.54 -2.64 -2.81
N PHE A 16 7.73 -3.49 -2.20
CA PHE A 16 7.76 -3.75 -0.77
C PHE A 16 8.46 -5.09 -0.56
N LEU A 17 9.53 -5.08 0.22
CA LEU A 17 10.33 -6.25 0.54
C LEU A 17 10.16 -6.55 2.03
N PHE A 18 9.31 -7.53 2.31
CA PHE A 18 8.96 -8.02 3.64
C PHE A 18 10.00 -9.04 4.08
N VAL A 19 10.69 -8.78 5.19
CA VAL A 19 11.74 -9.64 5.73
C VAL A 19 11.22 -10.40 6.93
N ILE A 20 11.28 -11.74 6.82
CA ILE A 20 10.98 -12.67 7.92
C ILE A 20 12.31 -13.22 8.41
N VAL A 21 12.81 -12.68 9.52
CA VAL A 21 14.05 -13.11 10.15
C VAL A 21 13.82 -14.44 10.86
N ARG A 22 14.55 -15.48 10.43
CA ARG A 22 14.47 -16.83 11.03
C ARG A 22 15.32 -16.95 12.30
N ARG A 23 16.39 -16.15 12.39
CA ARG A 23 17.31 -16.12 13.52
C ARG A 23 17.29 -14.74 14.16
N ASN A 24 16.59 -14.58 15.27
CA ASN A 24 16.52 -13.29 15.98
C ASN A 24 17.68 -13.13 16.98
N ASP A 25 18.91 -13.35 16.52
CA ASP A 25 20.14 -13.13 17.29
C ASP A 25 20.82 -11.80 16.87
N GLU A 26 21.70 -11.28 17.72
CA GLU A 26 22.34 -9.98 17.50
C GLU A 26 23.15 -9.94 16.19
N ALA A 27 23.78 -11.05 15.81
CA ALA A 27 24.56 -11.15 14.59
C ALA A 27 23.68 -11.06 13.33
N ALA A 28 22.53 -11.74 13.33
CA ALA A 28 21.54 -11.66 12.27
C ALA A 28 20.96 -10.25 12.14
N LEU A 29 20.62 -9.61 13.26
CA LEU A 29 20.15 -8.22 13.26
C LEU A 29 21.23 -7.25 12.76
N ALA A 30 22.49 -7.41 13.18
CA ALA A 30 23.60 -6.59 12.70
C ALA A 30 23.79 -6.75 11.18
N LYS A 31 23.70 -7.98 10.66
CA LYS A 31 23.76 -8.27 9.21
C LYS A 31 22.59 -7.63 8.47
N LEU A 32 21.36 -7.69 9.01
CA LEU A 32 20.19 -7.05 8.42
C LEU A 32 20.34 -5.53 8.35
N ARG A 33 20.79 -4.90 9.44
CA ARG A 33 21.08 -3.45 9.47
C ARG A 33 22.15 -3.05 8.47
N ALA A 34 23.22 -3.84 8.36
CA ALA A 34 24.28 -3.61 7.38
C ALA A 34 23.75 -3.71 5.94
N ALA A 35 22.91 -4.72 5.66
CA ALA A 35 22.24 -4.87 4.37
C ALA A 35 21.36 -3.64 4.05
N GLY A 36 20.49 -3.24 4.98
CA GLY A 36 19.63 -2.05 4.82
C GLY A 36 20.44 -0.76 4.59
N GLY A 37 21.49 -0.53 5.37
CA GLY A 37 22.34 0.66 5.24
C GLY A 37 23.15 0.69 3.93
N GLN A 38 23.57 -0.46 3.41
CA GLN A 38 24.26 -0.55 2.12
C GLN A 38 23.28 -0.33 0.97
N MET A 39 22.08 -0.94 1.03
CA MET A 39 21.05 -0.76 0.01
C MET A 39 20.48 0.66 -0.03
N ALA A 40 20.46 1.38 1.09
CA ALA A 40 20.01 2.77 1.15
C ALA A 40 20.92 3.75 0.40
N ARG A 41 22.17 3.37 0.08
CA ARG A 41 23.10 4.27 -0.60
C ARG A 41 22.58 4.62 -1.98
N GLY A 42 22.50 5.93 -2.27
CA GLY A 42 21.97 6.43 -3.54
C GLY A 42 20.44 6.61 -3.57
N TYR A 43 19.75 6.26 -2.49
CA TYR A 43 18.31 6.50 -2.33
C TYR A 43 18.07 7.64 -1.35
N PHE A 44 17.00 8.41 -1.60
CA PHE A 44 16.53 9.39 -0.64
C PHE A 44 15.66 8.70 0.40
N ASN A 45 16.00 8.87 1.66
CA ASN A 45 15.22 8.31 2.74
C ASN A 45 13.92 9.11 2.94
N ASP A 46 12.79 8.42 2.77
CA ASP A 46 11.46 9.00 2.87
C ASP A 46 10.98 9.19 4.32
N TYR A 47 11.79 8.81 5.31
CA TYR A 47 11.48 9.06 6.71
C TYR A 47 11.31 10.55 7.00
N ASP A 48 12.15 11.44 6.47
CA ASP A 48 12.05 12.89 6.71
C ASP A 48 11.19 13.62 5.66
N ALA A 49 10.49 12.91 4.78
CA ALA A 49 9.60 13.53 3.79
C ALA A 49 8.36 14.12 4.47
N ASP A 50 8.11 15.41 4.27
CA ASP A 50 7.03 16.19 4.92
C ASP A 50 6.07 16.87 3.92
N GLY A 51 6.14 16.49 2.65
CA GLY A 51 5.28 17.02 1.59
C GLY A 51 5.72 18.36 1.01
N THR A 52 6.77 19.01 1.53
CA THR A 52 7.21 20.35 1.09
C THR A 52 8.26 20.33 -0.04
N ARG A 53 8.86 19.17 -0.35
CA ARG A 53 9.92 19.07 -1.37
C ARG A 53 9.35 19.22 -2.79
N GLU A 54 9.69 20.33 -3.46
CA GLU A 54 9.26 20.69 -4.83
C GLU A 54 9.71 19.69 -5.92
N LEU A 55 10.82 18.97 -5.69
CA LEU A 55 11.31 17.91 -6.56
C LEU A 55 11.32 16.61 -5.75
N GLN A 56 10.30 15.76 -5.93
CA GLN A 56 10.37 14.42 -5.35
C GLN A 56 11.59 13.70 -5.95
N PRO A 57 12.53 13.23 -5.13
CA PRO A 57 13.67 12.50 -5.63
C PRO A 57 13.21 11.29 -6.44
N HIS A 58 13.90 11.03 -7.56
CA HIS A 58 13.52 9.97 -8.50
C HIS A 58 13.56 8.57 -7.90
N GLU A 59 14.31 8.39 -6.81
CA GLU A 59 14.48 7.12 -6.13
C GLU A 59 14.42 7.30 -4.62
N ARG A 60 13.52 6.56 -3.99
CA ARG A 60 13.19 6.71 -2.57
C ARG A 60 13.27 5.37 -1.86
N ILE A 61 13.66 5.40 -0.60
CA ILE A 61 13.70 4.24 0.28
C ILE A 61 13.07 4.58 1.63
N GLN A 62 12.37 3.62 2.22
CA GLN A 62 11.76 3.76 3.53
C GLN A 62 11.87 2.45 4.28
N PHE A 63 12.24 2.56 5.55
CA PHE A 63 12.38 1.44 6.46
C PHE A 63 11.19 1.39 7.41
N LEU A 64 10.62 0.21 7.55
CA LEU A 64 9.54 -0.07 8.48
C LEU A 64 9.92 -1.24 9.40
N VAL A 65 9.42 -1.19 10.63
CA VAL A 65 9.52 -2.26 11.64
C VAL A 65 8.12 -2.57 12.12
N ALA A 66 7.75 -3.83 12.18
CA ALA A 66 6.40 -4.24 12.53
C ALA A 66 6.09 -3.99 14.02
N ASP A 67 4.81 -3.84 14.35
CA ASP A 67 4.33 -3.71 15.74
C ASP A 67 3.92 -5.08 16.30
N GLY A 68 4.21 -5.32 17.59
CA GLY A 68 3.73 -6.50 18.33
C GLY A 68 4.48 -7.80 18.06
N ASP A 69 3.90 -8.93 18.47
CA ASP A 69 4.46 -10.26 18.22
C ASP A 69 4.15 -10.74 16.80
N HIS A 70 5.12 -11.41 16.17
CA HIS A 70 5.04 -11.86 14.79
C HIS A 70 5.00 -13.39 14.72
N HIS A 71 3.98 -13.93 14.06
CA HIS A 71 3.87 -15.36 13.82
C HIS A 71 4.47 -15.70 12.46
N ALA A 72 5.56 -16.48 12.48
CA ALA A 72 6.37 -16.84 11.31
C ALA A 72 5.55 -17.45 10.14
N ASP A 73 4.40 -18.06 10.44
CA ASP A 73 3.60 -18.82 9.48
C ASP A 73 2.62 -17.96 8.64
N SER A 74 2.63 -16.63 8.81
CA SER A 74 1.63 -15.73 8.21
C SER A 74 2.11 -14.93 6.97
N GLY A 75 3.25 -15.32 6.38
CA GLY A 75 3.78 -14.70 5.15
C GLY A 75 4.05 -13.20 5.33
N ILE A 76 3.37 -12.34 4.56
CA ILE A 76 3.50 -10.87 4.67
C ILE A 76 3.27 -10.38 6.10
N ALA A 77 2.29 -10.92 6.82
CA ALA A 77 1.97 -10.50 8.19
C ALA A 77 3.03 -10.95 9.22
N ALA A 78 3.89 -11.91 8.86
CA ALA A 78 4.96 -12.43 9.71
C ALA A 78 6.22 -11.54 9.69
N ALA A 79 6.34 -10.66 8.70
CA ALA A 79 7.56 -9.92 8.45
C ALA A 79 7.81 -8.89 9.55
N GLN A 80 8.98 -8.97 10.19
CA GLN A 80 9.36 -8.04 11.26
C GLN A 80 9.88 -6.72 10.70
N TYR A 81 10.39 -6.76 9.46
CA TYR A 81 10.96 -5.59 8.79
C TYR A 81 10.40 -5.49 7.37
N VAL A 82 10.19 -4.26 6.91
CA VAL A 82 9.82 -4.00 5.52
C VAL A 82 10.66 -2.87 4.99
N VAL A 83 11.23 -3.04 3.81
CA VAL A 83 11.78 -1.92 3.05
C VAL A 83 10.88 -1.63 1.87
N GLN A 84 10.43 -0.39 1.77
CA GLN A 84 9.76 0.11 0.59
C GLN A 84 10.79 0.88 -0.25
N VAL A 85 10.95 0.48 -1.50
CA VAL A 85 11.82 1.15 -2.47
C VAL A 85 10.99 1.59 -3.66
N SER A 86 11.16 2.83 -4.11
CA SER A 86 10.43 3.38 -5.25
C SER A 86 11.38 4.01 -6.27
N GLY A 87 11.01 3.96 -7.54
CA GLY A 87 11.78 4.49 -8.65
C GLY A 87 10.98 4.60 -9.96
N LYS A 88 11.51 5.29 -10.96
CA LYS A 88 10.89 5.38 -12.30
C LYS A 88 11.16 4.17 -13.19
N TYR A 89 12.27 3.47 -12.95
CA TYR A 89 12.73 2.38 -13.79
C TYR A 89 12.60 1.05 -13.07
N ARG A 90 11.66 0.22 -13.53
CA ARG A 90 11.33 -1.05 -12.87
C ARG A 90 12.51 -2.04 -12.80
N PRO A 91 13.33 -2.26 -13.85
CA PRO A 91 14.45 -3.20 -13.75
C PRO A 91 15.44 -2.87 -12.62
N ARG A 92 15.62 -1.59 -12.28
CA ARG A 92 16.44 -1.20 -11.13
C ARG A 92 15.87 -1.68 -9.79
N LEU A 93 14.53 -1.78 -9.67
CA LEU A 93 13.89 -2.34 -8.48
C LEU A 93 14.01 -3.87 -8.44
N ASP A 94 14.16 -4.52 -9.59
CA ASP A 94 14.44 -5.96 -9.68
C ASP A 94 15.89 -6.27 -9.28
N GLU A 95 16.85 -5.45 -9.76
CA GLU A 95 18.25 -5.48 -9.32
C GLU A 95 18.37 -5.23 -7.81
N PHE A 96 17.64 -4.23 -7.29
CA PHE A 96 17.59 -3.94 -5.86
C PHE A 96 17.08 -5.14 -5.06
N GLU A 97 15.98 -5.77 -5.49
CA GLU A 97 15.45 -6.96 -4.82
C GLU A 97 16.47 -8.11 -4.81
N ALA A 98 17.06 -8.41 -5.98
CA ALA A 98 18.01 -9.52 -6.10
C ALA A 98 19.22 -9.31 -5.18
N GLU A 99 19.77 -8.10 -5.15
CA GLU A 99 20.88 -7.76 -4.29
C GLU A 99 20.49 -7.76 -2.81
N PHE A 100 19.31 -7.24 -2.47
CA PHE A 100 18.82 -7.25 -1.10
C PHE A 100 18.63 -8.69 -0.58
N ARG A 101 18.01 -9.57 -1.37
CA ARG A 101 17.88 -11.01 -1.07
C ARG A 101 19.24 -11.66 -0.84
N ARG A 102 20.23 -11.37 -1.69
CA ARG A 102 21.60 -11.90 -1.55
C ARG A 102 22.25 -11.46 -0.24
N ARG A 103 22.02 -10.22 0.20
CA ARG A 103 22.58 -9.67 1.45
C ARG A 103 21.88 -10.17 2.70
N VAL A 104 20.56 -10.32 2.67
CA VAL A 104 19.80 -10.98 3.74
C VAL A 104 20.30 -12.42 3.87
N GLY A 105 20.35 -13.17 2.76
CA GLY A 105 20.92 -14.51 2.71
C GLY A 105 20.24 -15.47 3.69
N ASP A 106 21.02 -16.12 4.53
CA ASP A 106 20.59 -17.16 5.46
C ASP A 106 19.88 -16.65 6.72
N ILE A 107 19.84 -15.34 6.97
CA ILE A 107 19.24 -14.80 8.20
C ILE A 107 17.71 -14.79 8.15
N GLY A 108 17.11 -14.84 6.96
CA GLY A 108 15.67 -14.71 6.79
C GLY A 108 15.19 -14.82 5.36
N ASP A 109 13.87 -14.87 5.22
CA ASP A 109 13.19 -14.85 3.93
C ASP A 109 12.81 -13.44 3.53
N VAL A 110 12.72 -13.20 2.22
CA VAL A 110 12.19 -11.95 1.66
C VAL A 110 10.96 -12.28 0.82
N ILE A 111 9.83 -11.66 1.12
CA ILE A 111 8.63 -11.68 0.27
C ILE A 111 8.55 -10.32 -0.43
N ALA A 112 8.41 -10.33 -1.75
CA ALA A 112 8.36 -9.13 -2.55
C ALA A 112 6.98 -8.96 -3.19
N ILE A 113 6.41 -7.77 -3.08
CA ILE A 113 5.24 -7.36 -3.88
C ILE A 113 5.55 -6.06 -4.59
N SER A 114 5.14 -5.99 -5.86
CA SER A 114 5.40 -4.84 -6.73
C SER A 114 4.14 -4.02 -6.92
N GLY A 115 4.29 -2.71 -7.01
CA GLY A 115 3.21 -1.78 -7.26
C GLY A 115 3.65 -0.66 -8.20
N ALA A 116 2.68 -0.01 -8.84
CA ALA A 116 2.87 1.16 -9.68
C ALA A 116 1.91 2.26 -9.24
N GLU A 117 2.44 3.47 -9.09
CA GLU A 117 1.62 4.67 -8.94
C GLU A 117 1.04 5.04 -10.30
N ARG A 118 -0.26 5.28 -10.35
CA ARG A 118 -0.97 5.72 -11.55
C ARG A 118 -1.78 6.97 -11.21
N ALA A 119 -2.08 7.76 -12.23
CA ALA A 119 -3.06 8.82 -12.08
C ALA A 119 -4.38 8.23 -11.56
N PRO A 120 -5.07 8.90 -10.61
CA PRO A 120 -6.34 8.43 -10.08
C PRO A 120 -7.31 8.06 -11.20
N ARG A 121 -7.86 6.85 -11.13
CA ARG A 121 -9.01 6.46 -11.95
C ARG A 121 -10.29 6.82 -11.21
N TYR A 122 -11.38 6.95 -11.96
CA TYR A 122 -12.72 7.08 -11.39
C TYR A 122 -12.91 8.29 -10.45
N THR A 123 -12.33 9.45 -10.80
CA THR A 123 -12.45 10.65 -9.96
C THR A 123 -13.09 11.80 -10.76
N SER A 124 -14.37 12.07 -10.49
CA SER A 124 -15.03 13.31 -10.91
C SER A 124 -14.45 14.51 -10.15
N ALA A 125 -14.66 15.72 -10.65
CA ALA A 125 -14.19 16.94 -9.96
C ALA A 125 -14.70 17.03 -8.51
N GLU A 126 -15.96 16.68 -8.27
CA GLU A 126 -16.55 16.67 -6.93
C GLU A 126 -15.89 15.64 -6.01
N LEU A 127 -15.64 14.43 -6.50
CA LEU A 127 -14.94 13.41 -5.72
C LEU A 127 -13.49 13.80 -5.47
N TYR A 128 -12.85 14.45 -6.44
CA TYR A 128 -11.50 14.99 -6.28
C TYR A 128 -11.47 15.99 -5.13
N ASP A 129 -12.43 16.92 -5.10
CA ASP A 129 -12.52 17.94 -4.07
C ASP A 129 -12.86 17.36 -2.69
N PHE A 130 -13.74 16.37 -2.64
CA PHE A 130 -14.11 15.69 -1.40
C PHE A 130 -12.97 14.84 -0.84
N ALA A 131 -12.41 13.93 -1.65
CA ALA A 131 -11.49 12.90 -1.18
C ALA A 131 -10.01 13.33 -1.25
N TYR A 132 -9.61 14.11 -2.25
CA TYR A 132 -8.19 14.37 -2.52
C TYR A 132 -7.74 15.76 -2.09
N ARG A 133 -8.51 16.82 -2.35
CA ARG A 133 -8.15 18.20 -1.90
C ARG A 133 -8.07 18.30 -0.38
N ARG A 134 -8.87 17.51 0.33
CA ARG A 134 -8.92 17.44 1.81
C ARG A 134 -8.05 16.34 2.39
N ALA A 135 -7.34 15.59 1.53
CA ALA A 135 -6.54 14.46 1.98
C ALA A 135 -5.41 14.92 2.90
N SER A 136 -5.12 14.13 3.91
CA SER A 136 -3.94 14.34 4.75
C SER A 136 -2.69 14.37 3.85
N GLN A 137 -1.90 15.43 3.98
CA GLN A 137 -0.60 15.49 3.33
C GLN A 137 0.37 14.54 4.04
N ARG A 138 1.38 14.07 3.29
CA ARG A 138 2.40 13.22 3.88
C ARG A 138 3.21 14.01 4.91
N LYS A 139 3.42 13.42 6.08
CA LYS A 139 4.26 14.00 7.15
C LYS A 139 5.51 13.15 7.35
N SER A 140 6.52 13.71 8.00
CA SER A 140 7.72 12.94 8.37
C SER A 140 7.36 11.78 9.29
N GLY A 141 8.19 10.73 9.28
CA GLY A 141 8.05 9.53 10.11
C GLY A 141 8.32 9.79 11.59
N ARG A 142 8.71 11.02 11.96
CA ARG A 142 8.73 11.50 13.36
C ARG A 142 7.34 11.83 13.85
N VAL A 143 6.48 12.31 12.95
CA VAL A 143 5.10 12.74 13.23
C VAL A 143 4.13 11.62 12.87
N ALA A 144 3.99 11.30 11.58
CA ALA A 144 3.15 10.22 11.09
C ALA A 144 3.97 8.92 11.03
N ARG A 145 4.24 8.34 12.19
CA ARG A 145 5.13 7.16 12.30
C ARG A 145 4.44 5.84 12.00
N ASN A 146 3.13 5.73 12.18
CA ASN A 146 2.44 4.46 12.00
C ASN A 146 2.24 4.20 10.51
N ALA A 147 2.45 2.96 10.08
CA ALA A 147 2.32 2.53 8.69
C ALA A 147 1.50 1.25 8.60
N ILE A 148 0.59 1.20 7.63
CA ILE A 148 -0.22 0.03 7.33
C ILE A 148 -0.08 -0.31 5.85
N ILE A 149 0.13 -1.59 5.56
CA ILE A 149 0.14 -2.14 4.20
C ILE A 149 -0.92 -3.23 4.11
N LEU A 150 -1.85 -3.06 3.17
CA LEU A 150 -2.91 -4.03 2.89
C LEU A 150 -2.98 -4.28 1.38
N PRO A 151 -2.38 -5.40 0.91
CA PRO A 151 -2.61 -5.90 -0.43
C PRO A 151 -4.07 -6.36 -0.58
N ILE A 152 -4.68 -6.09 -1.73
CA ILE A 152 -6.04 -6.53 -2.04
C ILE A 152 -6.11 -7.00 -3.50
N SER A 153 -6.98 -7.96 -3.74
CA SER A 153 -7.42 -8.36 -5.08
C SER A 153 -8.91 -8.07 -5.25
N LYS A 154 -9.35 -7.97 -6.50
CA LYS A 154 -10.75 -7.92 -6.85
C LYS A 154 -11.15 -9.23 -7.51
N SER A 155 -12.32 -9.73 -7.18
CA SER A 155 -12.83 -10.97 -7.78
C SER A 155 -13.05 -10.82 -9.29
N GLY A 156 -13.07 -11.92 -10.03
CA GLY A 156 -13.31 -11.89 -11.47
C GLY A 156 -14.65 -11.24 -11.86
N GLU A 157 -15.67 -11.34 -11.00
CA GLU A 157 -16.96 -10.65 -11.20
C GLU A 157 -16.81 -9.12 -11.25
N TRP A 158 -15.88 -8.54 -10.49
CA TRP A 158 -15.58 -7.11 -10.57
C TRP A 158 -14.92 -6.73 -11.89
N TRP A 159 -13.99 -7.55 -12.36
CA TRP A 159 -13.25 -7.26 -13.58
C TRP A 159 -14.11 -7.39 -14.85
N LYS A 160 -15.13 -8.27 -14.82
CA LYS A 160 -16.16 -8.38 -15.88
C LYS A 160 -17.07 -7.15 -15.99
N LYS A 161 -17.22 -6.35 -14.92
CA LYS A 161 -18.07 -5.15 -14.96
C LYS A 161 -17.50 -4.09 -15.91
N PRO A 162 -18.35 -3.36 -16.65
CA PRO A 162 -17.92 -2.17 -17.38
C PRO A 162 -17.26 -1.14 -16.46
N SER A 163 -16.32 -0.37 -17.02
CA SER A 163 -15.59 0.69 -16.31
C SER A 163 -16.53 1.69 -15.61
N LEU A 164 -17.58 2.13 -16.30
CA LEU A 164 -18.56 3.07 -15.76
C LEU A 164 -19.40 2.46 -14.63
N GLU A 165 -19.69 1.16 -14.69
CA GLU A 165 -20.41 0.48 -13.60
C GLU A 165 -19.53 0.39 -12.35
N ARG A 166 -18.25 0.03 -12.50
CA ARG A 166 -17.31 0.07 -11.37
C ARG A 166 -17.20 1.45 -10.73
N HIS A 167 -17.33 2.50 -11.54
CA HIS A 167 -17.26 3.89 -11.07
C HIS A 167 -18.32 4.19 -10.02
N THR A 168 -19.55 3.67 -10.15
CA THR A 168 -20.65 4.00 -9.23
C THR A 168 -20.37 3.56 -7.79
N TYR A 169 -19.66 2.43 -7.61
CA TYR A 169 -19.30 1.88 -6.30
C TYR A 169 -18.44 2.82 -5.44
N PHE A 170 -17.76 3.79 -6.05
CA PHE A 170 -16.94 4.77 -5.32
C PHE A 170 -17.74 5.95 -4.77
N TYR A 171 -19.02 6.07 -5.14
CA TYR A 171 -19.89 7.22 -4.84
C TYR A 171 -21.11 6.79 -4.03
N PRO A 172 -21.80 7.73 -3.36
CA PRO A 172 -23.14 7.48 -2.87
C PRO A 172 -24.07 7.15 -4.04
N HIS A 173 -24.78 6.03 -3.95
CA HIS A 173 -25.69 5.57 -5.01
C HIS A 173 -26.79 4.69 -4.40
N VAL A 174 -27.77 4.31 -5.22
CA VAL A 174 -28.71 3.24 -4.86
C VAL A 174 -28.10 1.93 -5.34
N ASP A 175 -27.84 1.01 -4.42
CA ASP A 175 -27.28 -0.30 -4.77
C ASP A 175 -28.29 -1.10 -5.59
N ALA A 176 -27.86 -1.61 -6.74
CA ALA A 176 -28.75 -2.28 -7.69
C ALA A 176 -29.27 -3.64 -7.17
N GLY A 177 -28.54 -4.29 -6.27
CA GLY A 177 -28.93 -5.58 -5.71
C GLY A 177 -29.99 -5.46 -4.61
N THR A 178 -29.90 -4.42 -3.78
CA THR A 178 -30.75 -4.22 -2.61
C THR A 178 -31.83 -3.15 -2.80
N GLY A 179 -31.65 -2.23 -3.74
CA GLY A 179 -32.52 -1.06 -3.93
C GLY A 179 -32.37 0.01 -2.84
N CYS A 180 -31.39 -0.14 -1.93
CA CYS A 180 -31.16 0.76 -0.82
C CYS A 180 -30.12 1.84 -1.17
N PRO A 181 -30.26 3.07 -0.65
CA PRO A 181 -29.18 4.05 -0.69
C PRO A 181 -27.96 3.56 0.10
N VAL A 182 -26.79 3.65 -0.50
CA VAL A 182 -25.50 3.30 0.10
C VAL A 182 -24.53 4.48 0.00
N HIS A 183 -23.52 4.49 0.86
CA HIS A 183 -22.51 5.57 0.92
C HIS A 183 -21.45 5.42 -0.18
N GLY A 184 -21.19 4.20 -0.63
CA GLY A 184 -20.06 3.89 -1.51
C GLY A 184 -18.71 4.10 -0.83
N HIS A 185 -17.62 3.81 -1.54
CA HIS A 185 -16.28 3.80 -0.96
C HIS A 185 -15.89 5.13 -0.30
N ALA A 186 -16.01 6.24 -1.05
CA ALA A 186 -15.43 7.51 -0.63
C ALA A 186 -16.10 8.08 0.63
N GLN A 187 -17.44 8.06 0.68
CA GLN A 187 -18.17 8.56 1.85
C GLN A 187 -18.05 7.60 3.04
N THR A 188 -17.95 6.29 2.80
CA THR A 188 -17.69 5.32 3.88
C THR A 188 -16.32 5.54 4.53
N ALA A 189 -15.32 5.94 3.76
CA ALA A 189 -13.96 6.24 4.23
C ALA A 189 -13.77 7.68 4.75
N GLN A 190 -14.83 8.47 4.91
CA GLN A 190 -14.74 9.92 5.18
C GLN A 190 -13.85 10.27 6.38
N ASP A 191 -13.96 9.54 7.50
CA ASP A 191 -13.21 9.79 8.72
C ASP A 191 -11.69 9.71 8.51
N GLY A 192 -11.25 8.92 7.52
CA GLY A 192 -9.85 8.74 7.18
C GLY A 192 -9.28 9.83 6.27
N ILE A 193 -10.11 10.64 5.61
CA ILE A 193 -9.65 11.57 4.56
C ILE A 193 -8.60 12.55 5.09
N ALA A 194 -8.89 13.23 6.22
CA ALA A 194 -7.99 14.25 6.77
C ALA A 194 -6.89 13.67 7.69
N THR A 195 -7.03 12.43 8.15
CA THR A 195 -6.24 11.86 9.24
C THR A 195 -5.27 10.76 8.79
N LEU A 196 -5.57 10.09 7.69
CA LEU A 196 -4.76 9.02 7.12
C LEU A 196 -4.14 9.52 5.82
N TYR A 197 -2.81 9.61 5.80
CA TYR A 197 -2.10 9.65 4.52
C TYR A 197 -2.35 8.31 3.81
N ARG A 198 -2.60 8.35 2.51
CA ARG A 198 -2.88 7.14 1.73
C ARG A 198 -2.21 7.16 0.37
N ARG A 199 -1.74 6.00 -0.07
CA ARG A 199 -1.36 5.72 -1.46
C ARG A 199 -1.96 4.40 -1.91
N LEU A 200 -2.35 4.38 -3.18
CA LEU A 200 -2.78 3.17 -3.88
C LEU A 200 -1.72 2.85 -4.93
N TYR A 201 -1.21 1.62 -4.90
CA TYR A 201 -0.34 1.11 -5.95
C TYR A 201 -1.08 0.01 -6.70
N HIS A 202 -1.05 0.08 -8.03
CA HIS A 202 -1.62 -0.91 -8.93
C HIS A 202 -0.59 -2.01 -9.22
N ASN A 203 -1.04 -3.23 -9.45
CA ASN A 203 -0.15 -4.24 -10.02
C ASN A 203 0.43 -3.73 -11.37
N PRO A 204 1.77 -3.67 -11.51
CA PRO A 204 2.39 -3.15 -12.72
C PRO A 204 2.13 -4.01 -13.96
N ASP A 205 1.83 -5.31 -13.79
CA ASP A 205 1.64 -6.29 -14.86
C ASP A 205 0.17 -6.55 -15.22
N GLY A 206 -0.76 -5.82 -14.59
CA GLY A 206 -2.19 -5.98 -14.79
C GLY A 206 -2.87 -6.70 -13.64
N TYR A 207 -4.20 -6.78 -13.72
CA TYR A 207 -5.06 -7.30 -12.65
C TYR A 207 -5.49 -8.75 -12.94
N GLU A 208 -6.12 -9.40 -11.96
CA GLU A 208 -6.65 -10.78 -12.03
C GLU A 208 -5.56 -11.84 -12.29
N ARG A 209 -4.34 -11.59 -11.80
CA ARG A 209 -3.20 -12.49 -11.97
C ARG A 209 -3.13 -13.47 -10.81
N ALA A 210 -3.04 -14.77 -11.13
CA ALA A 210 -3.01 -15.82 -10.11
C ALA A 210 -1.81 -15.69 -9.17
N GLY A 211 -2.06 -15.72 -7.86
CA GLY A 211 -1.02 -15.59 -6.83
C GLY A 211 -0.47 -14.18 -6.65
N GLU A 212 -1.05 -13.18 -7.30
CA GLU A 212 -0.67 -11.77 -7.20
C GLU A 212 -1.84 -10.92 -6.67
N PHE A 213 -1.52 -9.74 -6.15
CA PHE A 213 -2.52 -8.77 -5.72
C PHE A 213 -2.78 -7.75 -6.81
N ASP A 214 -4.03 -7.32 -6.97
CA ASP A 214 -4.39 -6.26 -7.94
C ASP A 214 -3.91 -4.89 -7.48
N PHE A 215 -3.94 -4.66 -6.16
CA PHE A 215 -3.57 -3.41 -5.54
C PHE A 215 -2.80 -3.62 -4.24
N ILE A 216 -1.99 -2.63 -3.90
CA ILE A 216 -1.40 -2.46 -2.57
C ILE A 216 -1.91 -1.13 -2.03
N THR A 217 -2.67 -1.19 -0.94
CA THR A 217 -3.09 0.02 -0.21
C THR A 217 -2.09 0.29 0.90
N TYR A 218 -1.64 1.55 0.96
CA TYR A 218 -0.62 1.99 1.90
C TYR A 218 -1.13 3.19 2.67
N PHE A 219 -1.01 3.15 4.00
CA PHE A 219 -1.44 4.24 4.87
C PHE A 219 -0.34 4.66 5.84
N GLU A 220 -0.30 5.95 6.15
CA GLU A 220 0.51 6.49 7.25
C GLU A 220 -0.35 7.36 8.16
N CYS A 221 -0.11 7.33 9.47
CA CYS A 221 -0.82 8.19 10.40
C CYS A 221 -0.04 8.49 11.70
N GLU A 222 -0.48 9.52 12.40
CA GLU A 222 -0.05 9.83 13.77
C GLU A 222 -0.69 8.88 14.78
N ASP A 223 -0.13 8.80 15.99
CA ASP A 223 -0.63 7.91 17.05
C ASP A 223 -2.10 8.12 17.38
N ALA A 224 -2.52 9.39 17.43
CA ALA A 224 -3.89 9.80 17.71
C ALA A 224 -4.90 9.26 16.68
N HIS A 225 -4.43 8.79 15.53
CA HIS A 225 -5.27 8.36 14.42
C HIS A 225 -5.17 6.86 14.10
N THR A 226 -4.44 6.09 14.90
CA THR A 226 -4.35 4.63 14.78
C THR A 226 -5.74 3.97 14.79
N THR A 227 -6.61 4.36 15.71
CA THR A 227 -8.00 3.87 15.77
C THR A 227 -8.87 4.31 14.59
N THR A 228 -8.48 5.38 13.88
CA THR A 228 -9.24 5.87 12.72
C THR A 228 -9.11 4.91 11.55
N PHE A 229 -7.92 4.32 11.35
CA PHE A 229 -7.75 3.26 10.36
C PHE A 229 -8.70 2.08 10.65
N GLU A 230 -8.76 1.61 11.90
CA GLU A 230 -9.63 0.48 12.27
C GLU A 230 -11.12 0.77 12.00
N ARG A 231 -11.60 1.97 12.37
CA ARG A 231 -12.99 2.38 12.10
C ARG A 231 -13.28 2.44 10.61
N VAL A 232 -12.38 3.05 9.83
CA VAL A 232 -12.54 3.15 8.36
C VAL A 232 -12.49 1.77 7.72
N HIS A 233 -11.56 0.91 8.13
CA HIS A 233 -11.41 -0.44 7.60
C HIS A 233 -12.65 -1.29 7.89
N GLN A 234 -13.16 -1.23 9.12
CA GLN A 234 -14.41 -1.90 9.50
C GLN A 234 -15.61 -1.35 8.72
N ALA A 235 -15.72 -0.02 8.58
CA ALA A 235 -16.82 0.60 7.83
C ALA A 235 -16.78 0.22 6.35
N LEU A 236 -15.60 0.15 5.73
CA LEU A 236 -15.44 -0.25 4.34
C LEU A 236 -15.85 -1.71 4.09
N ARG A 237 -15.68 -2.59 5.10
CA ARG A 237 -16.14 -3.99 5.07
C ARG A 237 -17.65 -4.15 5.21
N ASP A 238 -18.36 -3.13 5.68
CA ASP A 238 -19.81 -3.16 5.79
C ASP A 238 -20.47 -3.03 4.41
N ILE A 239 -20.83 -4.18 3.83
CA ILE A 239 -21.44 -4.27 2.50
C ILE A 239 -22.77 -3.53 2.38
N THR A 240 -23.45 -3.23 3.50
CA THR A 240 -24.69 -2.44 3.49
C THR A 240 -24.43 -0.95 3.26
N ARG A 241 -23.19 -0.50 3.47
CA ARG A 241 -22.74 0.87 3.24
C ARG A 241 -21.81 0.99 2.04
N ASN A 242 -21.00 -0.04 1.81
CA ASN A 242 -20.02 -0.13 0.74
C ASN A 242 -20.11 -1.49 0.01
N PRO A 243 -21.03 -1.63 -0.96
CA PRO A 243 -21.22 -2.88 -1.70
C PRO A 243 -20.00 -3.25 -2.57
N GLU A 244 -19.04 -2.33 -2.75
CA GLU A 244 -17.76 -2.62 -3.42
C GLU A 244 -17.01 -3.78 -2.73
N TRP A 245 -17.19 -3.92 -1.42
CA TRP A 245 -16.49 -4.91 -0.61
C TRP A 245 -16.95 -6.35 -0.84
N LEU A 246 -18.10 -6.55 -1.50
CA LEU A 246 -18.50 -7.87 -2.01
C LEU A 246 -17.49 -8.45 -3.00
N TYR A 247 -16.69 -7.59 -3.63
CA TYR A 247 -15.73 -7.96 -4.64
C TYR A 247 -14.28 -7.82 -4.17
N VAL A 248 -14.04 -7.53 -2.90
CA VAL A 248 -12.68 -7.39 -2.34
C VAL A 248 -12.23 -8.71 -1.72
N GLU A 249 -11.09 -9.19 -2.17
CA GLU A 249 -10.35 -10.28 -1.54
C GLU A 249 -9.14 -9.68 -0.82
N GLU A 250 -9.16 -9.70 0.50
CA GLU A 250 -8.10 -9.09 1.30
C GLU A 250 -6.90 -10.02 1.43
N GLY A 251 -5.71 -9.46 1.18
CA GLY A 251 -4.45 -10.10 1.52
C GLY A 251 -4.08 -9.95 3.00
N PRO A 252 -2.90 -10.45 3.39
CA PRO A 252 -2.41 -10.30 4.75
C PRO A 252 -2.14 -8.83 5.08
N LEU A 253 -2.72 -8.36 6.18
CA LEU A 253 -2.57 -7.01 6.69
C LEU A 253 -1.27 -6.89 7.50
N TRP A 254 -0.39 -5.98 7.11
CA TRP A 254 0.83 -5.66 7.84
C TRP A 254 0.72 -4.30 8.53
N ARG A 255 1.11 -4.23 9.82
CA ARG A 255 1.15 -2.99 10.61
C ARG A 255 2.51 -2.81 11.26
N GLY A 256 2.95 -1.56 11.33
CA GLY A 256 4.19 -1.21 12.01
C GLY A 256 4.48 0.27 12.01
N ARG A 257 5.76 0.59 12.18
CA ARG A 257 6.28 1.95 12.29
C ARG A 257 7.33 2.24 11.26
N ARG A 258 7.31 3.47 10.76
CA ARG A 258 8.37 4.09 9.99
C ARG A 258 9.55 4.34 10.92
N VAL A 259 10.73 3.93 10.48
CA VAL A 259 11.99 4.20 11.17
C VAL A 259 12.98 4.83 10.21
N LEU A 260 13.90 5.64 10.74
CA LEU A 260 14.94 6.26 9.93
C LEU A 260 15.84 5.19 9.28
N LYS A 261 16.13 4.13 10.02
CA LYS A 261 16.91 2.96 9.61
C LYS A 261 16.57 1.81 10.57
N TRP A 262 16.89 0.59 10.18
CA TRP A 262 16.85 -0.57 11.08
C TRP A 262 17.99 -0.55 12.11
#